data_AF-A0A3M9YYB1-F1
#
_entry.id   AF-A0A3M9YYB1-F1
#
_cell.length_a   1.000
_cell.length_b   1.000
_cell.length_c   1.000
_cell.angle_alpha   90.00
_cell.angle_beta   90.00
_cell.angle_gamma   90.00
#
_symmetry.space_group_name_H-M   'P 1'
#
loop_
_entity.id
_entity.type
_entity.pdbx_description
1 polymer ?
#
loop_
_entity_poly.entity_id
_entity_poly.type
_entity_poly.pdbx_seq_one_letter_code
_entity_poly.pdbx_strand_id
1 'polypeptide(L)'
;MAKQKGKALPSKLIIRSGRWVWTTMWHLMMSQMAPRSKAGEYLRPESQFRNLVLPSETLVNPSTDSANSSAEVYPAAAGRYRLVVGWGCPWAHRTLVTRALKGLEDAISVTFVAPSPEAGGWIFEQPEEGCQSLRDLYQLAQPDYTGRCTVPVLWDTQQQQIVNNESAEIIVILNEAFNQFAKQPELDLYPEDKREEINDWNEKIYHALNNGVYRCGFAQSQSAYETACNQLFQTLDQIDTVLEHQRYLCGNTVTLADVRLFPTLFRFDSVYYSLFKCNRRRIQDYPNLSSYLRDLYQLSGVAATCNLAAVKRDYYGNLFPLNPGGIIPLGPDLNLSEPHGRDSLHQSAQIPVLE
;
A
#
# COMPACT_ATOMS: atom_id res chain seq x y z
N MET A 1 -18.13 -3.91 -56.47
CA MET A 1 -17.31 -4.24 -55.28
C MET A 1 -16.27 -3.13 -55.07
N ALA A 2 -16.52 -2.22 -54.12
CA ALA A 2 -15.55 -1.18 -53.78
C ALA A 2 -14.44 -1.80 -52.91
N LYS A 3 -13.20 -1.80 -53.42
CA LYS A 3 -12.01 -2.17 -52.64
C LYS A 3 -11.87 -1.19 -51.47
N GLN A 4 -12.11 -1.64 -50.25
CA GLN A 4 -11.65 -0.93 -49.05
C GLN A 4 -10.12 -0.81 -49.16
N LYS A 5 -9.63 0.39 -49.47
CA LYS A 5 -8.21 0.72 -49.31
C LYS A 5 -7.91 0.64 -47.81
N GLY A 6 -7.19 -0.41 -47.40
CA GLY A 6 -6.62 -0.48 -46.06
C GLY A 6 -5.82 0.80 -45.79
N LYS A 7 -6.13 1.49 -44.67
CA LYS A 7 -5.46 2.74 -44.31
C LYS A 7 -3.96 2.46 -44.15
N ALA A 8 -3.13 3.07 -44.99
CA ALA A 8 -1.68 2.94 -44.93
C ALA A 8 -1.14 3.45 -43.58
N LEU A 9 0.01 2.92 -43.15
CA LEU A 9 0.70 3.39 -41.95
C LEU A 9 1.02 4.91 -42.04
N PRO A 10 1.08 5.65 -40.91
CA PRO A 10 1.45 7.06 -40.91
C PRO A 10 2.82 7.32 -41.56
N SER A 11 3.01 8.51 -42.13
CA SER A 11 4.28 8.87 -42.77
C SER A 11 5.43 8.92 -41.75
N LYS A 12 6.67 8.68 -42.22
CA LYS A 12 7.88 8.74 -41.36
C LYS A 12 7.98 10.07 -40.61
N LEU A 13 7.57 11.18 -41.23
CA LEU A 13 7.59 12.51 -40.61
C LEU A 13 6.60 12.59 -39.45
N ILE A 14 5.36 12.13 -39.65
CA ILE A 14 4.33 12.10 -38.60
C ILE A 14 4.80 11.24 -37.41
N ILE A 15 5.40 10.07 -37.69
CA ILE A 15 5.91 9.19 -36.63
C ILE A 15 7.04 9.86 -35.84
N ARG A 16 7.98 10.53 -36.52
CA ARG A 16 9.11 11.21 -35.85
C ARG A 16 8.63 12.38 -34.99
N SER A 17 7.79 13.25 -35.53
CA SER A 17 7.24 14.39 -34.81
C SER A 17 6.37 13.95 -33.63
N GLY A 18 5.47 12.98 -33.86
CA GLY A 18 4.62 12.42 -32.82
C GLY A 18 5.43 11.77 -31.68
N ARG A 19 6.47 11.00 -32.01
CA ARG A 19 7.38 10.43 -31.01
C ARG A 19 8.07 11.52 -30.18
N TRP A 20 8.59 12.56 -30.83
CA TRP A 20 9.29 13.63 -30.12
C TRP A 20 8.35 14.39 -29.17
N VAL A 21 7.15 14.78 -29.63
CA VAL A 21 6.15 15.44 -28.78
C VAL A 21 5.76 14.54 -27.62
N TRP A 22 5.42 13.28 -27.90
CA TRP A 22 4.99 12.32 -26.89
C TRP A 22 6.05 12.08 -25.82
N THR A 23 7.28 11.78 -26.23
CA THR A 23 8.39 11.53 -25.31
C THR A 23 8.71 12.77 -24.46
N THR A 24 8.64 13.97 -25.04
CA THR A 24 8.88 15.23 -24.31
C THR A 24 7.81 15.48 -23.26
N MET A 25 6.53 15.35 -23.63
CA MET A 25 5.42 15.48 -22.67
C MET A 25 5.50 14.41 -21.58
N TRP A 26 5.81 13.17 -21.94
CA TRP A 26 5.98 12.08 -20.98
C TRP A 26 7.06 12.42 -19.94
N HIS A 27 8.24 12.91 -20.34
CA HIS A 27 9.29 13.30 -19.40
C HIS A 27 8.88 14.46 -18.48
N LEU A 28 8.14 15.44 -18.99
CA LEU A 28 7.65 16.57 -18.19
C LEU A 28 6.64 16.11 -17.13
N MET A 29 5.71 15.23 -17.50
CA MET A 29 4.70 14.72 -16.57
C MET A 29 5.31 13.80 -15.51
N MET A 30 6.22 12.92 -15.95
CA MET A 30 6.90 12.00 -15.05
C MET A 30 7.80 12.71 -14.03
N SER A 31 8.40 13.85 -14.36
CA SER A 31 9.21 14.60 -13.39
C SER A 31 8.38 15.18 -12.24
N GLN A 32 7.10 15.50 -12.48
CA GLN A 32 6.18 16.00 -11.46
C GLN A 32 5.54 14.86 -10.64
N MET A 33 5.11 13.80 -11.33
CA MET A 33 4.45 12.65 -10.69
C MET A 33 5.44 11.78 -9.91
N ALA A 34 6.61 11.53 -10.49
CA ALA A 34 7.66 10.66 -9.97
C ALA A 34 8.99 11.42 -9.90
N PRO A 35 9.22 12.19 -8.82
CA PRO A 35 10.51 12.82 -8.54
C PRO A 35 11.63 11.79 -8.66
N ARG A 36 12.78 12.20 -9.19
CA ARG A 36 13.86 11.28 -9.50
C ARG A 36 15.25 11.76 -9.09
N SER A 37 16.15 10.81 -8.81
CA SER A 37 17.58 11.05 -8.71
C SER A 37 18.18 11.41 -10.09
N LYS A 38 19.43 11.90 -10.11
CA LYS A 38 20.15 12.15 -11.37
C LYS A 38 20.29 10.88 -12.25
N ALA A 39 20.29 9.71 -11.63
CA ALA A 39 20.38 8.42 -12.30
C ALA A 39 19.04 7.92 -12.88
N GLY A 40 17.93 8.61 -12.60
CA GLY A 40 16.59 8.24 -13.09
C GLY A 40 15.77 7.39 -12.13
N GLU A 41 16.24 7.20 -10.89
CA GLU A 41 15.55 6.42 -9.86
C GLU A 41 14.45 7.23 -9.22
N TYR A 42 13.28 6.61 -9.00
CA TYR A 42 12.18 7.23 -8.30
C TYR A 42 12.49 7.50 -6.82
N LEU A 43 12.19 8.71 -6.35
CA LEU A 43 12.27 9.15 -4.95
C LEU A 43 10.87 9.44 -4.42
N ARG A 44 10.47 8.74 -3.36
CA ARG A 44 9.17 8.94 -2.71
C ARG A 44 9.27 10.11 -1.72
N PRO A 45 8.40 11.13 -1.81
CA PRO A 45 8.31 12.16 -0.79
C PRO A 45 7.82 11.60 0.55
N GLU A 46 8.35 12.14 1.64
CA GLU A 46 7.98 11.73 3.01
C GLU A 46 6.64 12.31 3.46
N SER A 47 5.98 11.59 4.38
CA SER A 47 4.74 11.98 5.05
C SER A 47 5.03 13.06 6.11
N GLN A 48 4.14 14.04 6.25
CA GLN A 48 4.38 15.25 7.06
C GLN A 48 3.59 15.30 8.38
N PHE A 49 2.42 14.64 8.46
CA PHE A 49 1.64 14.56 9.69
C PHE A 49 2.01 13.28 10.44
N ARG A 50 2.60 13.44 11.63
CA ARG A 50 3.26 12.38 12.41
C ARG A 50 2.86 12.40 13.88
N ASN A 51 1.65 12.90 14.20
CA ASN A 51 1.15 12.90 15.57
C ASN A 51 0.77 11.47 16.01
N LEU A 52 0.67 11.29 17.32
CA LEU A 52 0.47 9.99 17.95
C LEU A 52 -0.94 9.87 18.53
N VAL A 53 -1.43 8.64 18.62
CA VAL A 53 -2.56 8.28 19.48
C VAL A 53 -2.05 7.29 20.50
N LEU A 54 -2.33 7.52 21.78
CA LEU A 54 -1.95 6.61 22.88
C LEU A 54 -3.19 6.15 23.67
N PRO A 55 -3.12 5.00 24.37
CA PRO A 55 -4.18 4.57 25.27
C PRO A 55 -4.49 5.65 26.32
N SER A 56 -5.78 5.86 26.64
CA SER A 56 -6.19 6.95 27.53
C SER A 56 -5.50 6.89 28.90
N GLU A 57 -5.25 5.69 29.43
CA GLU A 57 -4.56 5.49 30.70
C GLU A 57 -3.09 5.95 30.69
N THR A 58 -2.41 5.87 29.55
CA THR A 58 -1.00 6.30 29.44
C THR A 58 -0.83 7.81 29.47
N LEU A 59 -1.87 8.56 29.11
CA LEU A 59 -1.85 10.03 29.12
C LEU A 59 -1.98 10.62 30.53
N VAL A 60 -2.42 9.83 31.50
CA VAL A 60 -2.51 10.22 32.91
C VAL A 60 -1.14 10.14 33.61
N ASN A 61 -0.22 9.32 33.09
CA ASN A 61 1.15 9.16 33.58
C ASN A 61 2.14 9.12 32.40
N PRO A 62 2.51 10.28 31.81
CA PRO A 62 3.51 10.30 30.75
C PRO A 62 4.88 9.91 31.35
N SER A 63 5.27 8.64 31.22
CA SER A 63 6.66 8.24 31.38
C SER A 63 7.47 9.01 30.32
N THR A 64 8.40 9.83 30.79
CA THR A 64 9.14 10.88 30.07
C THR A 64 10.14 10.40 29.01
N ASP A 65 9.96 9.20 28.45
CA ASP A 65 10.89 8.65 27.46
C ASP A 65 10.55 9.04 26.00
N SER A 66 9.41 9.71 25.77
CA SER A 66 9.06 10.29 24.46
C SER A 66 9.53 11.73 24.25
N ALA A 67 10.41 12.24 25.13
CA ALA A 67 10.81 13.64 25.24
C ALA A 67 11.60 14.24 24.04
N ASN A 68 11.64 13.57 22.89
CA ASN A 68 12.32 14.04 21.68
C ASN A 68 11.41 14.23 20.44
N SER A 69 10.09 14.05 20.55
CA SER A 69 9.18 14.35 19.44
C SER A 69 8.35 15.61 19.69
N SER A 70 8.37 16.56 18.77
CA SER A 70 7.40 17.67 18.68
C SER A 70 5.99 17.19 18.28
N ALA A 71 5.74 15.88 18.30
CA ALA A 71 4.48 15.27 17.90
C ALA A 71 3.43 15.51 19.00
N GLU A 72 2.26 15.98 18.59
CA GLU A 72 1.12 16.08 19.47
C GLU A 72 0.57 14.68 19.77
N VAL A 73 -0.01 14.51 20.96
CA VAL A 73 -0.54 13.23 21.41
C VAL A 73 -2.04 13.31 21.64
N TYR A 74 -2.77 12.39 21.03
CA TYR A 74 -4.22 12.31 21.09
C TYR A 74 -4.67 11.06 21.89
N PRO A 75 -5.75 11.11 22.68
CA PRO A 75 -6.25 9.95 23.41
C PRO A 75 -7.07 9.01 22.53
N ALA A 76 -6.75 7.72 22.55
CA ALA A 76 -7.59 6.70 21.93
C ALA A 76 -9.04 6.79 22.45
N ALA A 77 -10.01 6.85 21.53
CA ALA A 77 -11.43 6.95 21.84
C ALA A 77 -12.26 6.35 20.70
N ALA A 78 -13.21 5.48 21.04
CA ALA A 78 -14.16 4.94 20.08
C ALA A 78 -15.04 6.05 19.47
N GLY A 79 -15.22 6.02 18.16
CA GLY A 79 -16.05 6.97 17.42
C GLY A 79 -15.41 8.35 17.17
N ARG A 80 -14.20 8.62 17.68
CA ARG A 80 -13.47 9.89 17.45
C ARG A 80 -12.69 9.91 16.15
N TYR A 81 -12.17 8.76 15.72
CA TYR A 81 -11.23 8.70 14.61
C TYR A 81 -11.85 8.13 13.35
N ARG A 82 -11.37 8.63 12.22
CA ARG A 82 -11.75 8.19 10.89
C ARG A 82 -10.52 7.92 10.03
N LEU A 83 -10.52 6.80 9.32
CA LEU A 83 -9.56 6.53 8.26
C LEU A 83 -10.12 7.03 6.92
N VAL A 84 -9.40 7.93 6.26
CA VAL A 84 -9.69 8.28 4.85
C VAL A 84 -8.75 7.49 3.96
N VAL A 85 -9.30 6.66 3.08
CA VAL A 85 -8.56 5.64 2.32
C VAL A 85 -9.02 5.57 0.87
N GLY A 86 -8.14 5.11 -0.03
CA GLY A 86 -8.49 4.82 -1.42
C GLY A 86 -8.24 3.35 -1.72
N TRP A 87 -9.19 2.66 -2.36
CA TRP A 87 -9.08 1.22 -2.68
C TRP A 87 -7.81 0.86 -3.45
N GLY A 88 -7.36 1.74 -4.34
CA GLY A 88 -6.14 1.52 -5.13
C GLY A 88 -4.85 1.60 -4.31
N CYS A 89 -4.81 2.36 -3.21
CA CYS A 89 -3.58 2.64 -2.49
C CYS A 89 -3.13 1.47 -1.60
N PRO A 90 -1.94 0.86 -1.81
CA PRO A 90 -1.45 -0.21 -0.96
C PRO A 90 -1.08 0.27 0.45
N TRP A 91 -0.65 1.52 0.60
CA TRP A 91 -0.33 2.13 1.89
C TRP A 91 -1.59 2.27 2.76
N ALA A 92 -2.70 2.70 2.15
CA ALA A 92 -3.98 2.80 2.84
C ALA A 92 -4.59 1.42 3.11
N HIS A 93 -4.33 0.43 2.24
CA HIS A 93 -4.79 -0.93 2.46
C HIS A 93 -4.22 -1.56 3.73
N ARG A 94 -3.00 -1.19 4.16
CA ARG A 94 -2.41 -1.65 5.43
C ARG A 94 -3.29 -1.31 6.62
N THR A 95 -3.80 -0.07 6.66
CA THR A 95 -4.62 0.40 7.78
C THR A 95 -5.97 -0.31 7.81
N LEU A 96 -6.54 -0.63 6.63
CA LEU A 96 -7.75 -1.45 6.53
C LEU A 96 -7.53 -2.88 7.03
N VAL A 97 -6.42 -3.50 6.65
CA VAL A 97 -6.07 -4.87 7.10
C VAL A 97 -5.84 -4.89 8.61
N THR A 98 -5.05 -3.98 9.17
CA THR A 98 -4.86 -3.88 10.62
C THR A 98 -6.18 -3.63 11.35
N ARG A 99 -7.02 -2.72 10.85
CA ARG A 99 -8.35 -2.44 11.42
C ARG A 99 -9.23 -3.68 11.44
N ALA A 100 -9.22 -4.47 10.36
CA ALA A 100 -10.01 -5.71 10.26
C ALA A 100 -9.47 -6.81 11.19
N LEU A 101 -8.15 -7.02 11.22
CA LEU A 101 -7.53 -8.02 12.10
C LEU A 101 -7.77 -7.72 13.58
N LYS A 102 -7.66 -6.45 13.99
CA LYS A 102 -7.95 -6.01 15.36
C LYS A 102 -9.47 -5.96 15.67
N GLY A 103 -10.33 -6.03 14.65
CA GLY A 103 -11.77 -5.89 14.79
C GLY A 103 -12.18 -4.51 15.32
N LEU A 104 -11.60 -3.45 14.76
CA LEU A 104 -11.78 -2.05 15.16
C LEU A 104 -12.89 -1.35 14.38
N GLU A 105 -13.80 -2.10 13.75
CA GLU A 105 -14.75 -1.50 12.81
C GLU A 105 -15.75 -0.55 13.46
N ASP A 106 -16.14 -0.87 14.70
CA ASP A 106 -17.08 -0.09 15.50
C ASP A 106 -16.40 1.14 16.15
N ALA A 107 -15.08 1.08 16.35
CA ALA A 107 -14.30 2.13 17.01
C ALA A 107 -13.79 3.20 16.03
N ILE A 108 -13.44 2.79 14.81
CA ILE A 108 -12.80 3.66 13.82
C ILE A 108 -13.59 3.59 12.52
N SER A 109 -14.18 4.71 12.13
CA SER A 109 -14.93 4.83 10.88
C SER A 109 -13.99 4.89 9.66
N VAL A 110 -14.51 4.58 8.48
CA VAL A 110 -13.75 4.65 7.22
C VAL A 110 -14.54 5.45 6.21
N THR A 111 -13.87 6.41 5.56
CA THR A 111 -14.38 7.05 4.33
C THR A 111 -13.48 6.69 3.16
N PHE A 112 -14.12 6.29 2.05
CA PHE A 112 -13.42 6.00 0.80
C PHE A 112 -13.38 7.24 -0.09
N VAL A 113 -12.19 7.50 -0.65
CA VAL A 113 -11.98 8.46 -1.72
C VAL A 113 -11.80 7.74 -3.06
N ALA A 114 -12.27 8.38 -4.12
CA ALA A 114 -12.06 7.97 -5.49
C ALA A 114 -10.92 8.79 -6.13
N PRO A 115 -10.12 8.20 -7.02
CA PRO A 115 -9.13 8.95 -7.78
C PRO A 115 -9.81 9.87 -8.81
N SER A 116 -9.31 11.10 -8.98
CA SER A 116 -9.80 12.04 -10.01
C SER A 116 -8.88 12.02 -11.23
N PRO A 117 -9.35 11.52 -12.40
CA PRO A 117 -8.57 11.55 -13.64
C PRO A 117 -8.30 12.97 -14.16
N GLU A 118 -9.19 13.92 -13.86
CA GLU A 118 -9.15 15.28 -14.40
C GLU A 118 -8.41 16.26 -13.48
N ALA A 119 -8.74 16.27 -12.19
CA ALA A 119 -8.12 17.19 -11.23
C ALA A 119 -6.75 16.70 -10.73
N GLY A 120 -6.51 15.38 -10.85
CA GLY A 120 -5.41 14.70 -10.17
C GLY A 120 -5.64 14.60 -8.66
N GLY A 121 -5.22 13.48 -8.06
CA GLY A 121 -5.39 13.24 -6.62
C GLY A 121 -6.71 12.55 -6.28
N TRP A 122 -7.22 12.79 -5.07
CA TRP A 122 -8.32 12.05 -4.46
C TRP A 122 -9.52 12.96 -4.19
N ILE A 123 -10.71 12.49 -4.55
CA ILE A 123 -12.00 13.16 -4.34
C ILE A 123 -12.92 12.30 -3.48
N PHE A 124 -13.80 12.94 -2.72
CA PHE A 124 -14.85 12.23 -2.00
C PHE A 124 -16.05 11.96 -2.91
N GLU A 125 -16.66 10.77 -2.80
CA GLU A 125 -17.91 10.48 -3.51
C GLU A 125 -19.08 11.31 -2.98
N GLN A 126 -19.06 11.61 -1.69
CA GLN A 126 -19.95 12.54 -1.01
C GLN A 126 -19.12 13.49 -0.15
N PRO A 127 -19.49 14.78 -0.04
CA PRO A 127 -18.69 15.74 0.73
C PRO A 127 -18.52 15.31 2.18
N GLU A 128 -17.32 15.46 2.72
CA GLU A 128 -16.95 15.11 4.10
C GLU A 128 -16.34 16.31 4.79
N GLU A 129 -16.79 16.67 5.99
CA GLU A 129 -16.28 17.86 6.70
C GLU A 129 -16.38 19.15 5.84
N GLY A 130 -17.36 19.21 4.92
CA GLY A 130 -17.50 20.29 3.94
C GLY A 130 -16.49 20.26 2.78
N CYS A 131 -15.63 19.25 2.71
CA CYS A 131 -14.58 19.06 1.70
C CYS A 131 -15.07 18.21 0.52
N GLN A 132 -14.72 18.60 -0.70
CA GLN A 132 -15.02 17.84 -1.93
C GLN A 132 -13.83 16.94 -2.32
N SER A 133 -12.63 17.35 -1.93
CA SER A 133 -11.38 16.65 -2.24
C SER A 133 -10.53 16.39 -1.00
N LEU A 134 -9.62 15.43 -1.11
CA LEU A 134 -8.62 15.20 -0.08
C LEU A 134 -7.70 16.42 0.08
N ARG A 135 -7.46 17.19 -0.99
CA ARG A 135 -6.71 18.44 -0.90
C ARG A 135 -7.43 19.43 0.02
N ASP A 136 -8.74 19.57 -0.11
CA ASP A 136 -9.54 20.46 0.74
C ASP A 136 -9.43 20.03 2.20
N LEU A 137 -9.46 18.71 2.49
CA LEU A 137 -9.27 18.19 3.85
C LEU A 137 -7.89 18.52 4.43
N TYR A 138 -6.83 18.42 3.62
CA TYR A 138 -5.48 18.82 4.02
C TYR A 138 -5.38 20.33 4.28
N GLN A 139 -6.05 21.15 3.46
CA GLN A 139 -6.12 22.61 3.65
C GLN A 139 -6.95 22.98 4.88
N LEU A 140 -8.01 22.23 5.18
CA LEU A 140 -8.80 22.40 6.40
C LEU A 140 -7.92 22.15 7.64
N ALA A 141 -7.11 21.09 7.62
CA ALA A 141 -6.18 20.78 8.72
C ALA A 141 -5.02 21.80 8.82
N GLN A 142 -4.49 22.25 7.69
CA GLN A 142 -3.37 23.19 7.61
C GLN A 142 -3.51 24.07 6.35
N PRO A 143 -3.97 25.34 6.47
CA PRO A 143 -4.29 26.20 5.33
C PRO A 143 -3.17 26.40 4.30
N ASP A 144 -1.91 26.45 4.77
CA ASP A 144 -0.73 26.65 3.92
C ASP A 144 -0.01 25.33 3.55
N TYR A 145 -0.72 24.20 3.56
CA TYR A 145 -0.14 22.90 3.23
C TYR A 145 0.29 22.83 1.75
N THR A 146 1.59 22.59 1.52
CA THR A 146 2.19 22.49 0.18
C THR A 146 2.68 21.08 -0.17
N GLY A 147 2.54 20.12 0.75
CA GLY A 147 2.95 18.73 0.55
C GLY A 147 1.99 17.93 -0.33
N ARG A 148 2.24 16.62 -0.44
CA ARG A 148 1.36 15.71 -1.18
C ARG A 148 0.17 15.31 -0.31
N CYS A 149 -1.05 15.54 -0.79
CA CYS A 149 -2.27 15.07 -0.14
C CYS A 149 -2.49 13.58 -0.46
N THR A 150 -2.06 12.70 0.45
CA THR A 150 -2.01 11.24 0.24
C THR A 150 -2.97 10.51 1.16
N VAL A 151 -3.47 9.35 0.73
CA VAL A 151 -4.05 8.35 1.63
C VAL A 151 -2.98 7.34 2.09
N PRO A 152 -3.09 6.76 3.30
CA PRO A 152 -4.17 6.95 4.28
C PRO A 152 -4.05 8.26 5.06
N VAL A 153 -5.17 8.72 5.59
CA VAL A 153 -5.24 9.78 6.62
C VAL A 153 -5.95 9.22 7.83
N LEU A 154 -5.34 9.37 9.01
CA LEU A 154 -6.02 9.22 10.30
C LEU A 154 -6.51 10.61 10.73
N TRP A 155 -7.82 10.81 10.65
CA TRP A 155 -8.51 12.05 10.92
C TRP A 155 -9.15 12.02 12.31
N ASP A 156 -8.98 13.10 13.07
CA ASP A 156 -9.70 13.36 14.31
C ASP A 156 -10.96 14.19 14.01
N THR A 157 -12.14 13.57 14.15
CA THR A 157 -13.42 14.24 13.85
C THR A 157 -13.82 15.25 14.90
N GLN A 158 -13.22 15.22 16.11
CA GLN A 158 -13.57 16.16 17.18
C GLN A 158 -12.80 17.48 17.02
N GLN A 159 -11.52 17.40 16.66
CA GLN A 159 -10.67 18.58 16.48
C GLN A 159 -10.57 19.04 15.02
N GLN A 160 -11.10 18.26 14.08
CA GLN A 160 -11.00 18.48 12.64
C GLN A 160 -9.54 18.65 12.19
N GLN A 161 -8.68 17.71 12.61
CA GLN A 161 -7.26 17.70 12.28
C GLN A 161 -6.81 16.36 11.73
N ILE A 162 -5.75 16.40 10.91
CA ILE A 162 -5.01 15.21 10.51
C ILE A 162 -4.06 14.85 11.64
N VAL A 163 -4.28 13.68 12.24
CA VAL A 163 -3.36 13.13 13.26
C VAL A 163 -2.12 12.58 12.56
N ASN A 164 -2.31 11.68 11.61
CA ASN A 164 -1.19 10.99 10.97
C ASN A 164 -1.52 10.64 9.52
N ASN A 165 -0.55 10.76 8.61
CA ASN A 165 -0.68 10.30 7.23
C ASN A 165 0.43 9.32 6.78
N GLU A 166 1.19 8.78 7.74
CA GLU A 166 2.17 7.73 7.53
C GLU A 166 1.58 6.34 7.85
N SER A 167 1.34 5.55 6.80
CA SER A 167 0.76 4.21 6.93
C SER A 167 1.50 3.29 7.90
N ALA A 168 2.83 3.39 7.99
CA ALA A 168 3.64 2.53 8.86
C ALA A 168 3.44 2.85 10.35
N GLU A 169 3.18 4.12 10.68
CA GLU A 169 2.89 4.55 12.05
C GLU A 169 1.42 4.30 12.39
N ILE A 170 0.50 4.57 11.45
CA ILE A 170 -0.93 4.35 11.67
C ILE A 170 -1.21 2.89 12.01
N ILE A 171 -0.58 1.92 11.36
CA ILE A 171 -0.82 0.51 11.71
C ILE A 171 -0.28 0.14 13.10
N VAL A 172 0.77 0.80 13.60
CA VAL A 172 1.26 0.62 14.98
C VAL A 172 0.26 1.25 15.96
N ILE A 173 -0.20 2.47 15.66
CA ILE A 173 -1.25 3.16 16.44
C ILE A 173 -2.51 2.28 16.55
N LEU A 174 -2.99 1.73 15.44
CA LEU A 174 -4.17 0.86 15.42
C LEU A 174 -3.93 -0.44 16.21
N ASN A 175 -2.72 -0.99 16.16
CA ASN A 175 -2.37 -2.21 16.89
C ASN A 175 -2.37 -1.99 18.41
N GLU A 176 -1.76 -0.90 18.88
CA GLU A 176 -1.45 -0.71 20.30
C GLU A 176 -2.47 0.18 21.03
N ALA A 177 -2.82 1.34 20.45
CA ALA A 177 -3.54 2.38 21.18
C ALA A 177 -5.03 2.07 21.41
N PHE A 178 -5.61 1.19 20.59
CA PHE A 178 -7.05 0.91 20.57
C PHE A 178 -7.44 -0.45 21.15
N ASN A 179 -6.55 -1.13 21.89
CA ASN A 179 -6.82 -2.45 22.46
C ASN A 179 -8.12 -2.52 23.28
N GLN A 180 -8.42 -1.48 24.09
CA GLN A 180 -9.66 -1.41 24.87
C GLN A 180 -10.95 -1.40 24.03
N PHE A 181 -10.87 -1.08 22.73
CA PHE A 181 -12.01 -1.03 21.80
C PHE A 181 -11.97 -2.14 20.74
N ALA A 182 -10.92 -2.98 20.74
CA ALA A 182 -10.73 -4.04 19.76
C ALA A 182 -11.59 -5.26 20.09
N LYS A 183 -12.15 -5.93 19.08
CA LYS A 183 -12.75 -7.27 19.25
C LYS A 183 -11.70 -8.35 19.49
N GLN A 184 -10.44 -8.07 19.13
CA GLN A 184 -9.28 -8.92 19.38
C GLN A 184 -8.21 -8.14 20.18
N PRO A 185 -8.46 -7.86 21.47
CA PRO A 185 -7.55 -7.06 22.29
C PRO A 185 -6.20 -7.74 22.48
N GLU A 186 -6.18 -9.08 22.61
CA GLU A 186 -4.97 -9.89 22.80
C GLU A 186 -4.13 -10.10 21.53
N LEU A 187 -4.67 -9.76 20.35
CA LEU A 187 -3.90 -9.88 19.10
C LEU A 187 -2.86 -8.76 19.03
N ASP A 188 -1.60 -9.09 19.25
CA ASP A 188 -0.48 -8.17 19.04
C ASP A 188 0.23 -8.49 17.71
N LEU A 189 0.15 -7.56 16.76
CA LEU A 189 0.82 -7.67 15.47
C LEU A 189 2.27 -7.15 15.51
N TYR A 190 2.69 -6.55 16.63
CA TYR A 190 4.04 -6.00 16.82
C TYR A 190 4.63 -6.34 18.21
N PRO A 191 4.62 -7.64 18.59
CA PRO A 191 5.03 -8.08 19.92
C PRO A 191 6.52 -7.86 20.16
N GLU A 192 6.86 -7.52 21.40
CA GLU A 192 8.19 -7.06 21.82
C GLU A 192 9.32 -8.00 21.41
N ASP A 193 9.13 -9.31 21.58
CA ASP A 193 10.10 -10.36 21.28
C ASP A 193 10.37 -10.54 19.77
N LYS A 194 9.51 -10.00 18.91
CA LYS A 194 9.63 -10.06 17.45
C LYS A 194 9.95 -8.72 16.79
N ARG A 195 10.01 -7.61 17.54
CA ARG A 195 10.15 -6.27 16.95
C ARG A 195 11.38 -6.12 16.07
N GLU A 196 12.53 -6.65 16.48
CA GLU A 196 13.77 -6.60 15.68
C GLU A 196 13.60 -7.33 14.34
N GLU A 197 13.11 -8.58 14.39
CA GLU A 197 12.83 -9.40 13.21
C GLU A 197 11.80 -8.73 12.26
N ILE A 198 10.74 -8.16 12.83
CA ILE A 198 9.71 -7.41 12.08
C ILE A 198 10.33 -6.18 11.41
N ASN A 199 11.19 -5.44 12.11
CA ASN A 199 11.83 -4.24 11.57
C ASN A 199 12.79 -4.55 10.44
N ASP A 200 13.57 -5.62 10.56
CA ASP A 200 14.45 -6.11 9.50
C ASP A 200 13.69 -6.48 8.23
N TRP A 201 12.56 -7.19 8.37
CA TRP A 201 11.69 -7.49 7.24
C TRP A 201 11.05 -6.24 6.67
N ASN A 202 10.56 -5.34 7.52
CA ASN A 202 9.90 -4.11 7.13
C ASN A 202 10.80 -3.20 6.28
N GLU A 203 12.09 -3.13 6.62
CA GLU A 203 13.09 -2.37 5.88
C GLU A 203 13.31 -2.98 4.50
N LYS A 204 13.59 -4.30 4.44
CA LYS A 204 13.80 -5.03 3.18
C LYS A 204 12.58 -4.93 2.26
N ILE A 205 11.39 -5.22 2.80
CA ILE A 205 10.14 -5.22 2.06
C ILE A 205 9.79 -3.80 1.60
N TYR A 206 10.02 -2.77 2.41
CA TYR A 206 9.77 -1.40 1.98
C TYR A 206 10.62 -1.03 0.76
N HIS A 207 11.94 -1.20 0.84
CA HIS A 207 12.88 -0.75 -0.19
C HIS A 207 12.80 -1.58 -1.47
N ALA A 208 12.75 -2.90 -1.34
CA ALA A 208 12.84 -3.82 -2.47
C ALA A 208 11.48 -4.19 -3.06
N LEU A 209 10.39 -4.15 -2.28
CA LEU A 209 9.07 -4.60 -2.73
C LEU A 209 8.04 -3.47 -2.78
N ASN A 210 7.62 -2.94 -1.63
CA ASN A 210 6.52 -1.98 -1.56
C ASN A 210 6.83 -0.73 -2.37
N ASN A 211 8.03 -0.16 -2.21
CA ASN A 211 8.52 0.93 -3.04
C ASN A 211 9.23 0.40 -4.31
N GLY A 212 9.75 -0.82 -4.29
CA GLY A 212 10.46 -1.43 -5.42
C GLY A 212 9.63 -1.56 -6.69
N VAL A 213 8.35 -1.96 -6.58
CA VAL A 213 7.44 -2.02 -7.73
C VAL A 213 7.21 -0.64 -8.35
N TYR A 214 7.14 0.42 -7.53
CA TYR A 214 7.04 1.81 -8.02
C TYR A 214 8.35 2.29 -8.64
N ARG A 215 9.51 1.91 -8.07
CA ARG A 215 10.83 2.16 -8.66
C ARG A 215 10.94 1.52 -10.04
N CYS A 216 10.37 0.35 -10.26
CA CYS A 216 10.27 -0.28 -11.58
C CYS A 216 9.33 0.50 -12.51
N GLY A 217 8.08 0.73 -12.06
CA GLY A 217 7.04 1.33 -12.90
C GLY A 217 7.31 2.78 -13.30
N PHE A 218 8.00 3.54 -12.44
CA PHE A 218 8.33 4.95 -12.67
C PHE A 218 9.79 5.18 -13.11
N ALA A 219 10.58 4.13 -13.35
CA ALA A 219 11.94 4.27 -13.84
C ALA A 219 11.98 5.07 -15.14
N GLN A 220 12.89 6.05 -15.22
CA GLN A 220 13.06 6.88 -16.42
C GLN A 220 14.33 6.53 -17.22
N SER A 221 15.02 5.44 -16.84
CA SER A 221 16.16 4.87 -17.55
C SER A 221 16.12 3.34 -17.45
N GLN A 222 16.70 2.66 -18.44
CA GLN A 222 16.77 1.20 -18.47
C GLN A 222 17.57 0.65 -17.28
N SER A 223 18.68 1.30 -16.92
CA SER A 223 19.51 0.89 -15.79
C SER A 223 18.80 1.03 -14.44
N ALA A 224 18.05 2.12 -14.21
CA ALA A 224 17.26 2.28 -12.99
C ALA A 224 16.18 1.19 -12.87
N TYR A 225 15.52 0.87 -13.99
CA TYR A 225 14.55 -0.23 -14.05
C TYR A 225 15.20 -1.58 -13.73
N GLU A 226 16.32 -1.91 -14.38
CA GLU A 226 17.02 -3.18 -14.18
C GLU A 226 17.49 -3.36 -12.73
N THR A 227 18.07 -2.32 -12.12
CA THR A 227 18.48 -2.35 -10.71
C THR A 227 17.28 -2.61 -9.80
N ALA A 228 16.19 -1.85 -9.96
CA ALA A 228 15.00 -2.02 -9.14
C ALA A 228 14.35 -3.40 -9.33
N CYS A 229 14.25 -3.87 -10.57
CA CYS A 229 13.65 -5.16 -10.90
C CYS A 229 14.51 -6.34 -10.41
N ASN A 230 15.84 -6.25 -10.49
CA ASN A 230 16.75 -7.23 -9.91
C ASN A 230 16.57 -7.35 -8.39
N GLN A 231 16.57 -6.21 -7.68
CA GLN A 231 16.37 -6.18 -6.23
C GLN A 231 15.00 -6.74 -5.83
N LEU A 232 13.94 -6.35 -6.55
CA LEU A 232 12.57 -6.82 -6.34
C LEU A 232 12.48 -8.35 -6.38
N PHE A 233 12.98 -8.98 -7.45
CA PHE A 233 12.89 -10.42 -7.61
C PHE A 233 13.83 -11.19 -6.68
N GLN A 234 15.02 -10.65 -6.39
CA GLN A 234 15.92 -11.23 -5.38
C GLN A 234 15.23 -11.30 -4.00
N THR A 235 14.52 -10.25 -3.60
CA THR A 235 13.79 -10.24 -2.32
C THR A 235 12.55 -11.14 -2.34
N LEU A 236 11.83 -11.23 -3.47
CA LEU A 236 10.73 -12.21 -3.60
C LEU A 236 11.23 -13.65 -3.45
N ASP A 237 12.35 -14.00 -4.09
CA ASP A 237 12.95 -15.33 -3.99
C ASP A 237 13.39 -15.65 -2.53
N GLN A 238 13.96 -14.66 -1.82
CA GLN A 238 14.31 -14.78 -0.41
C GLN A 238 13.07 -15.02 0.48
N ILE A 239 12.00 -14.26 0.28
CA ILE A 239 10.75 -14.43 1.04
C ILE A 239 10.15 -15.80 0.75
N ASP A 240 10.11 -16.22 -0.51
CA ASP A 240 9.57 -17.53 -0.88
C ASP A 240 10.34 -18.69 -0.21
N THR A 241 11.67 -18.54 -0.04
CA THR A 241 12.51 -19.51 0.68
C THR A 241 12.16 -19.54 2.17
N VAL A 242 11.97 -18.38 2.80
CA VAL A 242 11.58 -18.30 4.23
C VAL A 242 10.19 -18.92 4.46
N LEU A 243 9.26 -18.65 3.55
CA LEU A 243 7.89 -19.15 3.60
C LEU A 243 7.76 -20.65 3.28
N GLU A 244 8.85 -21.32 2.89
CA GLU A 244 8.91 -22.79 2.81
C GLU A 244 8.83 -23.42 4.20
N HIS A 245 9.42 -22.78 5.20
CA HIS A 245 9.59 -23.34 6.54
C HIS A 245 8.75 -22.64 7.61
N GLN A 246 8.27 -21.43 7.34
CA GLN A 246 7.48 -20.63 8.27
C GLN A 246 6.13 -20.29 7.66
N ARG A 247 5.06 -20.28 8.47
CA ARG A 247 3.73 -19.92 7.97
C ARG A 247 3.71 -18.45 7.52
N TYR A 248 4.30 -17.56 8.31
CA TYR A 248 4.41 -16.12 8.10
C TYR A 248 5.88 -15.64 8.16
N LEU A 249 6.14 -14.36 7.90
CA LEU A 249 7.51 -13.84 7.79
C LEU A 249 8.35 -13.92 9.08
N CYS A 250 7.69 -13.88 10.23
CA CYS A 250 8.33 -13.90 11.56
C CYS A 250 7.91 -15.13 12.39
N GLY A 251 7.59 -16.24 11.72
CA GLY A 251 7.19 -17.50 12.34
C GLY A 251 5.75 -17.93 12.07
N ASN A 252 4.99 -18.23 13.12
CA ASN A 252 3.69 -18.91 13.03
C ASN A 252 2.48 -18.01 13.24
N THR A 253 2.69 -16.75 13.65
CA THR A 253 1.65 -15.74 13.84
C THR A 253 1.83 -14.59 12.85
N VAL A 254 0.72 -13.95 12.49
CA VAL A 254 0.71 -12.77 11.60
C VAL A 254 1.31 -11.59 12.34
N THR A 255 2.16 -10.82 11.68
CA THR A 255 2.76 -9.60 12.22
C THR A 255 2.53 -8.40 11.30
N LEU A 256 2.95 -7.21 11.74
CA LEU A 256 2.94 -6.02 10.89
C LEU A 256 3.84 -6.15 9.65
N ALA A 257 4.82 -7.07 9.64
CA ALA A 257 5.60 -7.37 8.43
C ALA A 257 4.71 -7.97 7.34
N ASP A 258 3.86 -8.93 7.71
CA ASP A 258 2.91 -9.57 6.80
C ASP A 258 1.85 -8.58 6.31
N VAL A 259 1.33 -7.74 7.21
CA VAL A 259 0.40 -6.65 6.87
C VAL A 259 1.02 -5.67 5.87
N ARG A 260 2.32 -5.37 5.99
CA ARG A 260 3.02 -4.47 5.06
C ARG A 260 3.30 -5.14 3.70
N LEU A 261 3.50 -6.44 3.67
CA LEU A 261 3.74 -7.22 2.45
C LEU A 261 2.45 -7.48 1.65
N PHE A 262 1.36 -7.83 2.34
CA PHE A 262 0.11 -8.28 1.73
C PHE A 262 -0.44 -7.36 0.63
N PRO A 263 -0.58 -6.03 0.84
CA PRO A 263 -1.10 -5.15 -0.19
C PRO A 263 -0.30 -5.15 -1.50
N THR A 264 1.01 -5.40 -1.42
CA THR A 264 1.87 -5.49 -2.60
C THR A 264 1.65 -6.80 -3.32
N LEU A 265 1.62 -7.95 -2.62
CA LEU A 265 1.36 -9.25 -3.23
C LEU A 265 -0.02 -9.32 -3.88
N PHE A 266 -1.05 -8.83 -3.19
CA PHE A 266 -2.43 -8.78 -3.70
C PHE A 266 -2.55 -8.03 -5.03
N ARG A 267 -1.74 -6.99 -5.24
CA ARG A 267 -1.75 -6.16 -6.45
C ARG A 267 -0.79 -6.65 -7.53
N PHE A 268 0.13 -7.55 -7.20
CA PHE A 268 1.29 -7.84 -8.03
C PHE A 268 0.89 -8.38 -9.41
N ASP A 269 0.19 -9.50 -9.46
CA ASP A 269 -0.16 -10.18 -10.71
C ASP A 269 -1.14 -9.35 -11.56
N SER A 270 -2.05 -8.64 -10.91
CA SER A 270 -3.12 -7.87 -11.57
C SER A 270 -2.69 -6.49 -12.04
N VAL A 271 -1.62 -5.93 -11.50
CA VAL A 271 -1.18 -4.56 -11.78
C VAL A 271 0.31 -4.50 -12.03
N TYR A 272 1.14 -4.79 -11.02
CA TYR A 272 2.57 -4.49 -11.08
C TYR A 272 3.30 -5.33 -12.13
N TYR A 273 2.88 -6.57 -12.32
CA TYR A 273 3.40 -7.48 -13.33
C TYR A 273 3.35 -6.85 -14.72
N SER A 274 2.20 -6.31 -15.12
CA SER A 274 2.02 -5.73 -16.46
C SER A 274 2.34 -4.24 -16.50
N LEU A 275 1.67 -3.42 -15.68
CA LEU A 275 1.76 -1.96 -15.76
C LEU A 275 3.16 -1.46 -15.37
N PHE A 276 3.72 -2.01 -14.29
CA PHE A 276 5.05 -1.62 -13.77
C PHE A 276 6.18 -2.49 -14.30
N LYS A 277 5.87 -3.41 -15.24
CA LYS A 277 6.85 -4.30 -15.88
C LYS A 277 7.59 -5.18 -14.88
N CYS A 278 6.99 -5.49 -13.73
CA CYS A 278 7.57 -6.42 -12.76
C CYS A 278 7.31 -7.87 -13.21
N ASN A 279 7.83 -8.25 -14.39
CA ASN A 279 7.28 -9.35 -15.18
C ASN A 279 8.19 -10.57 -15.36
N ARG A 280 9.14 -10.81 -14.45
CA ARG A 280 9.98 -12.03 -14.52
C ARG A 280 9.21 -13.29 -14.10
N ARG A 281 8.36 -13.16 -13.09
CA ARG A 281 7.53 -14.24 -12.53
C ARG A 281 6.30 -13.62 -11.87
N ARG A 282 5.14 -14.30 -11.92
CA ARG A 282 3.93 -13.90 -11.18
C ARG A 282 4.00 -14.46 -9.76
N ILE A 283 3.31 -13.86 -8.80
CA ILE A 283 3.15 -14.40 -7.44
C ILE A 283 2.53 -15.80 -7.47
N GLN A 284 1.58 -16.06 -8.38
CA GLN A 284 0.98 -17.40 -8.52
C GLN A 284 1.98 -18.47 -8.99
N ASP A 285 3.10 -18.09 -9.60
CA ASP A 285 4.13 -19.03 -10.08
C ASP A 285 5.17 -19.36 -8.98
N TYR A 286 5.08 -18.73 -7.81
CA TYR A 286 5.92 -19.04 -6.65
C TYR A 286 5.26 -20.13 -5.79
N PRO A 287 6.03 -21.15 -5.36
CA PRO A 287 5.49 -22.28 -4.60
C PRO A 287 4.92 -21.86 -3.24
N ASN A 288 5.60 -20.98 -2.50
CA ASN A 288 5.21 -20.61 -1.15
C ASN A 288 4.45 -19.28 -1.11
N LEU A 289 4.91 -18.26 -1.83
CA LEU A 289 4.27 -16.94 -1.87
C LEU A 289 2.80 -16.99 -2.36
N SER A 290 2.48 -17.86 -3.31
CA SER A 290 1.10 -17.99 -3.80
C SER A 290 0.16 -18.50 -2.71
N SER A 291 0.57 -19.53 -1.97
CA SER A 291 -0.17 -20.08 -0.83
C SER A 291 -0.24 -19.08 0.33
N TYR A 292 0.84 -18.34 0.58
CA TYR A 292 0.91 -17.31 1.62
C TYR A 292 -0.05 -16.15 1.35
N LEU A 293 -0.14 -15.69 0.10
CA LEU A 293 -1.12 -14.67 -0.29
C LEU A 293 -2.56 -15.15 -0.05
N ARG A 294 -2.87 -16.41 -0.35
CA ARG A 294 -4.20 -17.00 -0.10
C ARG A 294 -4.49 -17.14 1.39
N ASP A 295 -3.52 -17.58 2.20
CA ASP A 295 -3.64 -17.68 3.66
C ASP A 295 -4.00 -16.31 4.27
N LEU A 296 -3.23 -15.27 3.96
CA LEU A 296 -3.51 -13.91 4.44
C LEU A 296 -4.86 -13.37 3.96
N TYR A 297 -5.24 -13.61 2.70
CA TYR A 297 -6.53 -13.19 2.15
C TYR A 297 -7.72 -13.82 2.89
N GLN A 298 -7.56 -15.06 3.36
CA GLN A 298 -8.60 -15.84 4.03
C GLN A 298 -8.69 -15.60 5.53
N LEU A 299 -7.77 -14.83 6.13
CA LEU A 299 -7.91 -14.36 7.50
C LEU A 299 -9.22 -13.56 7.66
N SER A 300 -9.87 -13.74 8.81
CA SER A 300 -11.16 -13.13 9.10
C SER A 300 -11.14 -11.61 8.85
N GLY A 301 -12.06 -11.13 8.01
CA GLY A 301 -12.20 -9.71 7.67
C GLY A 301 -11.28 -9.20 6.55
N VAL A 302 -10.16 -9.87 6.23
CA VAL A 302 -9.18 -9.37 5.24
C VAL A 302 -9.74 -9.36 3.82
N ALA A 303 -10.50 -10.38 3.42
CA ALA A 303 -11.13 -10.40 2.09
C ALA A 303 -12.04 -9.17 1.85
N ALA A 304 -12.68 -8.64 2.89
CA ALA A 304 -13.55 -7.46 2.79
C ALA A 304 -12.78 -6.15 2.58
N THR A 305 -11.47 -6.12 2.83
CA THR A 305 -10.60 -4.97 2.53
C THR A 305 -10.11 -4.96 1.09
N CYS A 306 -10.44 -5.99 0.30
CA CYS A 306 -9.89 -6.22 -1.03
C CYS A 306 -10.90 -5.89 -2.13
N ASN A 307 -10.66 -4.83 -2.90
CA ASN A 307 -11.45 -4.48 -4.09
C ASN A 307 -10.58 -4.44 -5.34
N LEU A 308 -10.39 -5.60 -5.98
CA LEU A 308 -9.49 -5.75 -7.13
C LEU A 308 -9.94 -4.92 -8.34
N ALA A 309 -11.25 -4.81 -8.57
CA ALA A 309 -11.79 -4.00 -9.66
C ALA A 309 -11.46 -2.51 -9.48
N ALA A 310 -11.63 -1.98 -8.27
CA ALA A 310 -11.27 -0.60 -7.95
C ALA A 310 -9.75 -0.38 -8.03
N VAL A 311 -8.93 -1.34 -7.56
CA VAL A 311 -7.48 -1.32 -7.71
C VAL A 311 -7.08 -1.21 -9.18
N LYS A 312 -7.61 -2.08 -10.05
CA LYS A 312 -7.28 -2.07 -11.48
C LYS A 312 -7.73 -0.78 -12.14
N ARG A 313 -8.93 -0.28 -11.82
CA ARG A 313 -9.43 1.01 -12.31
C ARG A 313 -8.51 2.15 -11.92
N ASP A 314 -8.01 2.15 -10.69
CA ASP A 314 -7.12 3.20 -10.23
C ASP A 314 -5.77 3.20 -10.98
N TYR A 315 -5.07 2.07 -10.95
CA TYR A 315 -3.74 1.98 -11.55
C TYR A 315 -3.74 2.15 -13.08
N TYR A 316 -4.65 1.47 -13.79
CA TYR A 316 -4.69 1.56 -15.25
C TYR A 316 -5.43 2.81 -15.75
N GLY A 317 -6.34 3.38 -14.97
CA GLY A 317 -7.15 4.54 -15.36
C GLY A 317 -6.54 5.88 -14.99
N ASN A 318 -5.84 5.99 -13.85
CA ASN A 318 -5.41 7.30 -13.31
C ASN A 318 -3.90 7.54 -13.31
N LEU A 319 -3.06 6.51 -13.52
CA LEU A 319 -1.61 6.71 -13.61
C LEU A 319 -1.17 7.16 -15.00
N PHE A 320 -1.83 8.18 -15.56
CA PHE A 320 -1.35 8.84 -16.76
C PHE A 320 -0.04 9.60 -16.45
N PRO A 321 1.09 9.38 -17.17
CA PRO A 321 1.15 8.86 -18.54
C PRO A 321 1.63 7.40 -18.69
N LEU A 322 1.61 6.57 -17.63
CA LEU A 322 2.06 5.17 -17.70
C LEU A 322 1.16 4.28 -18.59
N ASN A 323 -0.15 4.51 -18.57
CA ASN A 323 -1.11 3.82 -19.44
C ASN A 323 -1.97 4.84 -20.22
N PRO A 324 -1.44 5.43 -21.31
CA PRO A 324 -2.11 6.51 -22.02
C PRO A 324 -3.50 6.18 -22.56
N GLY A 325 -3.74 4.91 -22.90
CA GLY A 325 -5.02 4.47 -23.44
C GLY A 325 -6.09 4.24 -22.37
N GLY A 326 -5.73 4.24 -21.08
CA GLY A 326 -6.68 3.96 -19.99
C GLY A 326 -7.28 2.55 -20.03
N ILE A 327 -6.78 1.65 -20.89
CA ILE A 327 -7.32 0.31 -21.06
C ILE A 327 -6.97 -0.51 -19.82
N ILE A 328 -7.98 -1.11 -19.21
CA ILE A 328 -7.86 -1.98 -18.05
C ILE A 328 -7.80 -3.43 -18.55
N PRO A 329 -6.71 -4.19 -18.34
CA PRO A 329 -6.64 -5.60 -18.73
C PRO A 329 -7.72 -6.44 -18.04
N LEU A 330 -8.21 -7.50 -18.70
CA LEU A 330 -9.21 -8.40 -18.11
C LEU A 330 -8.60 -9.29 -17.02
N GLY A 331 -7.46 -9.92 -17.30
CA GLY A 331 -6.81 -10.86 -16.39
C GLY A 331 -5.95 -10.20 -15.29
N PRO A 332 -5.20 -11.03 -14.55
CA PRO A 332 -5.29 -12.50 -14.53
C PRO A 332 -6.54 -12.96 -13.77
N ASP A 333 -6.98 -14.18 -14.04
CA ASP A 333 -8.00 -14.84 -13.20
C ASP A 333 -7.33 -15.23 -11.89
N LEU A 334 -7.81 -14.68 -10.77
CA LEU A 334 -7.29 -14.93 -9.44
C LEU A 334 -8.37 -15.59 -8.58
N ASN A 335 -8.09 -16.78 -8.07
CA ASN A 335 -8.93 -17.45 -7.09
C ASN A 335 -8.23 -17.46 -5.73
N LEU A 336 -8.40 -16.37 -4.96
CA LEU A 336 -7.74 -16.23 -3.66
C LEU A 336 -8.44 -17.01 -2.53
N SER A 337 -9.61 -17.58 -2.80
CA SER A 337 -10.38 -18.40 -1.86
C SER A 337 -10.05 -19.90 -1.94
N GLU A 338 -9.14 -20.32 -2.82
CA GLU A 338 -8.70 -21.72 -2.87
C GLU A 338 -7.93 -22.09 -1.60
N PRO A 339 -8.06 -23.34 -1.10
CA PRO A 339 -7.28 -23.81 0.04
C PRO A 339 -5.78 -23.54 -0.14
N HIS A 340 -5.17 -22.92 0.86
CA HIS A 340 -3.74 -22.59 0.83
C HIS A 340 -2.85 -23.72 1.36
N GLY A 341 -3.38 -24.58 2.25
CA GLY A 341 -2.64 -25.74 2.79
C GLY A 341 -1.50 -25.37 3.75
N ARG A 342 -1.46 -24.13 4.25
CA ARG A 342 -0.37 -23.64 5.14
C ARG A 342 -0.61 -23.92 6.62
N ASP A 343 -1.79 -24.38 7.01
CA ASP A 343 -2.10 -24.67 8.41
C ASP A 343 -1.20 -25.77 9.01
N SER A 344 -0.70 -26.70 8.18
CA SER A 344 0.20 -27.77 8.63
C SER A 344 1.58 -27.27 9.08
N LEU A 345 2.04 -26.11 8.57
CA LEU A 345 3.32 -25.51 8.99
C LEU A 345 3.27 -25.02 10.45
N HIS A 346 2.08 -24.68 10.94
CA HIS A 346 1.87 -24.35 12.34
C HIS A 346 2.02 -25.59 13.24
N GLN A 347 1.61 -26.77 12.76
CA GLN A 347 1.63 -28.01 13.53
C GLN A 347 3.04 -28.63 13.61
N SER A 348 3.84 -28.54 12.55
CA SER A 348 5.22 -29.06 12.54
C SER A 348 6.16 -28.34 13.52
N ALA A 349 5.90 -27.06 13.82
CA ALA A 349 6.69 -26.28 14.78
C ALA A 349 6.38 -26.61 16.25
N GLN A 350 5.28 -27.34 16.53
CA GLN A 350 4.86 -27.71 17.89
C GLN A 350 5.25 -29.14 18.29
N ILE A 351 5.83 -29.93 17.38
CA ILE A 351 6.32 -31.28 17.71
C ILE A 351 7.68 -31.13 18.41
N PRO A 352 7.83 -31.48 19.70
CA PRO A 352 9.12 -31.48 20.35
C PRO A 352 10.01 -32.51 19.64
N VAL A 353 11.25 -32.13 19.33
CA VAL A 353 12.29 -33.11 18.97
C VAL A 353 12.41 -34.03 20.17
N LEU A 354 11.92 -35.27 20.04
CA LEU A 354 12.20 -36.32 21.01
C LEU A 354 13.71 -36.57 20.97
N GLU A 355 14.37 -36.38 22.11
CA GLU A 355 15.80 -36.66 22.33
C GLU A 355 16.19 -38.09 21.96
#